data_AF-A0A367FTC8-F1
#
_entry.id   AF-A0A367FTC8-F1
#
_cell.length_a   1.000
_cell.length_b   1.000
_cell.length_c   1.000
_cell.angle_alpha   90.00
_cell.angle_beta   90.00
_cell.angle_gamma   90.00
#
_symmetry.space_group_name_H-M   'P 1'
#
loop_
_entity.id
_entity.type
_entity.pdbx_description
1 polymer ?
#
loop_
_entity_poly.entity_id
_entity_poly.type
_entity_poly.pdbx_seq_one_letter_code
_entity_poly.pdbx_strand_id
1 'polypeptide(L)'
;MCRVNPETTIGKVVTPSPAGLSRVALHRWTAVIPSESGVTGYLDPFGGDTTAWPYTRWTSEEHEIGFPATELVPSWTAAAPKGSWLRVELRARTVTGGLTKWYDMGRWAEGGDDIHRTSLPGQGDEDGDVAVDTFVAARPVRSYRLRITLYGAGARVRAAGVMASAPPARAGVPVSAPGEARGAELDVPPRSQWLHAGHYPEWGGGGDSWCSPASVAMVLQYWGAGPAPEELAFVDPADPCPAVDHAARDMYDHSYQGTGNWPFAVAYAGRYGMDGFVTRLRSLAELERFIRAGVPVITSQSFKERELPGAGYSTGGHLMVVTGFTPEGDVIANDPAAPSDDTVKRTYPRAAFEHVWLRAAGSGGIVHVIHPFDVPLPFPLPSSEGTW
;
A
#
# COMPACT_ATOMS: atom_id res chain seq x y z
N MET A 1 3.05 -58.47 -4.86
CA MET A 1 2.36 -57.83 -6.02
C MET A 1 2.64 -56.35 -5.97
N CYS A 2 3.30 -55.85 -7.01
CA CYS A 2 3.76 -54.49 -7.17
C CYS A 2 2.61 -53.48 -7.12
N ARG A 3 2.83 -52.33 -6.45
CA ARG A 3 2.30 -51.05 -6.95
C ARG A 3 3.42 -50.02 -6.92
N VAL A 4 3.69 -49.54 -8.12
CA VAL A 4 4.68 -48.57 -8.54
C VAL A 4 4.21 -47.18 -8.08
N ASN A 5 5.09 -46.44 -7.40
CA ASN A 5 4.92 -45.00 -7.21
C ASN A 5 5.15 -44.29 -8.55
N PRO A 6 4.28 -43.36 -8.99
CA PRO A 6 4.70 -42.36 -9.95
C PRO A 6 5.51 -41.29 -9.20
N GLU A 7 6.81 -41.25 -9.49
CA GLU A 7 7.66 -40.10 -9.20
C GLU A 7 7.14 -38.89 -9.98
N THR A 8 6.82 -37.81 -9.25
CA THR A 8 6.77 -36.46 -9.82
C THR A 8 7.93 -35.68 -9.23
N THR A 9 9.03 -35.64 -9.97
CA THR A 9 10.18 -34.80 -9.65
C THR A 9 9.85 -33.37 -10.01
N ILE A 10 9.61 -32.53 -9.01
CA ILE A 10 9.79 -31.07 -9.11
C ILE A 10 10.62 -30.68 -7.90
N GLY A 11 11.85 -30.22 -8.15
CA GLY A 11 12.70 -29.61 -7.15
C GLY A 11 12.07 -28.32 -6.64
N LYS A 12 11.29 -28.43 -5.56
CA LYS A 12 11.06 -27.33 -4.62
C LYS A 12 11.43 -27.88 -3.26
N VAL A 13 12.56 -27.39 -2.73
CA VAL A 13 12.76 -27.39 -1.28
C VAL A 13 11.61 -26.53 -0.74
N VAL A 14 10.53 -27.16 -0.31
CA VAL A 14 9.53 -26.51 0.53
C VAL A 14 10.20 -26.40 1.88
N THR A 15 10.84 -25.26 2.15
CA THR A 15 11.12 -24.88 3.52
C THR A 15 9.76 -24.77 4.22
N PRO A 16 9.48 -25.57 5.26
CA PRO A 16 8.31 -25.31 6.08
C PRO A 16 8.53 -23.94 6.73
N SER A 17 7.74 -22.95 6.30
CA SER A 17 7.68 -21.67 6.98
C SER A 17 7.42 -21.92 8.47
N PRO A 18 8.24 -21.37 9.40
CA PRO A 18 8.04 -21.56 10.83
C PRO A 18 6.59 -21.26 11.22
N ALA A 19 5.98 -22.18 11.97
CA ALA A 19 4.63 -21.98 12.48
C ALA A 19 4.57 -20.63 13.24
N GLY A 20 3.77 -19.67 12.75
CA GLY A 20 3.55 -18.37 13.40
C GLY A 20 3.99 -17.13 12.62
N LEU A 21 4.68 -17.26 11.48
CA LEU A 21 4.91 -16.13 10.56
C LEU A 21 3.69 -15.89 9.66
N SER A 22 3.47 -14.62 9.28
CA SER A 22 2.43 -14.29 8.30
C SER A 22 2.80 -14.88 6.94
N ARG A 23 1.88 -15.61 6.31
CA ARG A 23 2.07 -16.04 4.92
C ARG A 23 1.73 -14.86 4.03
N VAL A 24 2.69 -14.46 3.20
CA VAL A 24 2.56 -13.30 2.32
C VAL A 24 3.23 -13.62 1.00
N ALA A 25 2.53 -13.36 -0.10
CA ALA A 25 3.06 -13.38 -1.44
C ALA A 25 2.75 -12.05 -2.13
N LEU A 26 3.71 -11.49 -2.85
CA LEU A 26 3.52 -10.36 -3.75
C LEU A 26 3.82 -10.84 -5.17
N HIS A 27 2.82 -10.78 -6.03
CA HIS A 27 3.02 -10.95 -7.46
C HIS A 27 3.01 -9.58 -8.15
N ARG A 28 3.92 -9.37 -9.10
CA ARG A 28 4.05 -8.11 -9.83
C ARG A 28 4.05 -8.33 -11.33
N TRP A 29 3.32 -7.49 -12.04
CA TRP A 29 3.36 -7.34 -13.49
C TRP A 29 4.04 -6.02 -13.83
N THR A 30 5.09 -6.09 -14.66
CA THR A 30 5.78 -4.91 -15.21
C THR A 30 5.28 -4.53 -16.61
N ALA A 31 4.26 -5.24 -17.11
CA ALA A 31 3.60 -4.98 -18.37
C ALA A 31 2.10 -5.24 -18.24
N VAL A 32 1.31 -4.18 -18.36
CA VAL A 32 -0.16 -4.22 -18.41
C VAL A 32 -0.58 -3.77 -19.79
N ILE A 33 -0.81 -4.74 -20.69
CA ILE A 33 -1.12 -4.48 -22.11
C ILE A 33 -2.59 -4.83 -22.35
N PRO A 34 -3.46 -3.82 -22.50
CA PRO A 34 -4.88 -4.05 -22.77
C PRO A 34 -5.11 -4.82 -24.08
N SER A 35 -6.08 -5.74 -24.06
CA SER A 35 -6.45 -6.57 -25.23
C SER A 35 -7.93 -6.45 -25.58
N GLU A 36 -8.75 -5.91 -24.67
CA GLU A 36 -10.17 -5.65 -24.89
C GLU A 36 -10.41 -4.15 -25.03
N SER A 37 -11.39 -3.75 -25.84
CA SER A 37 -11.82 -2.36 -25.96
C SER A 37 -13.33 -2.26 -26.05
N GLY A 38 -13.89 -1.14 -25.58
CA GLY A 38 -15.31 -0.87 -25.70
C GLY A 38 -15.65 0.56 -25.30
N VAL A 39 -16.94 0.81 -25.12
CA VAL A 39 -17.46 2.07 -24.58
C VAL A 39 -18.46 1.71 -23.48
N THR A 40 -18.46 2.46 -22.37
CA THR A 40 -19.46 2.28 -21.31
C THR A 40 -19.77 3.60 -20.63
N GLY A 41 -21.01 3.74 -20.14
CA GLY A 41 -21.41 4.89 -19.35
C GLY A 41 -20.88 4.78 -17.93
N TYR A 42 -20.36 5.86 -17.38
CA TYR A 42 -20.02 5.99 -15.98
C TYR A 42 -20.72 7.20 -15.38
N LEU A 43 -21.43 6.97 -14.26
CA LEU A 43 -21.93 8.01 -13.39
C LEU A 43 -21.04 8.03 -12.16
N ASP A 44 -20.37 9.15 -11.94
CA ASP A 44 -19.62 9.37 -10.72
C ASP A 44 -20.60 9.64 -9.57
N PRO A 45 -20.59 8.82 -8.50
CA PRO A 45 -21.55 8.97 -7.41
C PRO A 45 -21.38 10.25 -6.59
N PHE A 46 -20.28 10.99 -6.77
CA PHE A 46 -19.98 12.24 -6.07
C PHE A 46 -20.15 13.49 -6.95
N GLY A 47 -20.50 13.34 -8.24
CA GLY A 47 -20.82 14.49 -9.08
C GLY A 47 -21.00 14.17 -10.57
N GLY A 48 -21.59 15.12 -11.30
CA GLY A 48 -21.69 15.09 -12.76
C GLY A 48 -22.83 14.24 -13.32
N ASP A 49 -22.87 14.18 -14.65
CA ASP A 49 -23.81 13.37 -15.44
C ASP A 49 -23.16 12.04 -15.87
N THR A 50 -24.00 11.08 -16.30
CA THR A 50 -23.48 9.84 -16.90
C THR A 50 -22.71 10.18 -18.18
N THR A 51 -21.40 9.91 -18.17
CA THR A 51 -20.51 10.17 -19.29
C THR A 51 -20.13 8.85 -19.97
N ALA A 52 -20.16 8.82 -21.31
CA ALA A 52 -19.71 7.67 -22.08
C ALA A 52 -18.19 7.69 -22.22
N TRP A 53 -17.53 6.65 -21.73
CA TRP A 53 -16.08 6.51 -21.77
C TRP A 53 -15.67 5.39 -22.72
N PRO A 54 -14.86 5.67 -23.76
CA PRO A 54 -14.11 4.60 -24.40
C PRO A 54 -13.15 3.99 -23.37
N TYR A 55 -12.97 2.68 -23.43
CA TYR A 55 -12.05 1.99 -22.56
C TYR A 55 -11.22 0.97 -23.31
N THR A 56 -10.04 0.70 -22.76
CA THR A 56 -9.28 -0.53 -23.01
C THR A 56 -9.14 -1.30 -21.71
N ARG A 57 -9.01 -2.62 -21.78
CA ARG A 57 -8.94 -3.46 -20.58
C ARG A 57 -7.90 -4.55 -20.74
N TRP A 58 -7.16 -4.75 -19.65
CA TRP A 58 -6.27 -5.88 -19.44
C TRP A 58 -6.84 -6.78 -18.33
N THR A 59 -6.75 -8.08 -18.52
CA THR A 59 -7.06 -9.08 -17.50
C THR A 59 -5.89 -10.04 -17.39
N SER A 60 -5.38 -10.25 -16.19
CA SER A 60 -4.29 -11.19 -15.95
C SER A 60 -4.72 -12.63 -16.23
N GLU A 61 -3.73 -13.50 -16.45
CA GLU A 61 -3.92 -14.93 -16.24
C GLU A 61 -4.30 -15.23 -14.77
N GLU A 62 -4.77 -16.44 -14.52
CA GLU A 62 -5.01 -16.89 -13.14
C GLU A 62 -3.69 -17.16 -12.44
N HIS A 63 -3.45 -16.48 -11.31
CA HIS A 63 -2.23 -16.62 -10.53
C HIS A 63 -2.50 -17.44 -9.27
N GLU A 64 -1.77 -18.54 -9.08
CA GLU A 64 -1.83 -19.36 -7.86
C GLU A 64 -1.01 -18.70 -6.75
N ILE A 65 -1.61 -18.56 -5.56
CA ILE A 65 -1.00 -17.88 -4.40
C ILE A 65 0.03 -18.78 -3.71
N GLY A 66 -0.18 -20.10 -3.76
CA GLY A 66 0.66 -21.09 -3.09
C GLY A 66 0.28 -21.38 -1.62
N PHE A 67 -0.70 -20.66 -1.06
CA PHE A 67 -1.30 -20.94 0.25
C PHE A 67 -2.75 -20.42 0.32
N PRO A 68 -3.56 -20.90 1.28
CA PRO A 68 -4.93 -20.38 1.49
C PRO A 68 -4.87 -18.95 2.07
N ALA A 69 -4.96 -17.94 1.22
CA ALA A 69 -4.95 -16.53 1.61
C ALA A 69 -6.34 -16.08 2.08
N THR A 70 -6.36 -15.12 3.00
CA THR A 70 -7.59 -14.51 3.54
C THR A 70 -7.73 -13.04 3.15
N GLU A 71 -6.64 -12.39 2.73
CA GLU A 71 -6.62 -10.98 2.36
C GLU A 71 -5.84 -10.76 1.07
N LEU A 72 -6.36 -9.91 0.18
CA LEU A 72 -5.69 -9.52 -1.07
C LEU A 72 -5.77 -7.99 -1.25
N VAL A 73 -4.62 -7.37 -1.52
CA VAL A 73 -4.50 -5.92 -1.77
C VAL A 73 -3.80 -5.70 -3.11
N PRO A 74 -4.52 -5.27 -4.17
CA PRO A 74 -3.89 -4.81 -5.39
C PRO A 74 -3.25 -3.42 -5.20
N SER A 75 -2.15 -3.17 -5.87
CA SER A 75 -1.53 -1.84 -5.97
C SER A 75 -1.03 -1.62 -7.39
N TRP A 76 -0.88 -0.36 -7.81
CA TRP A 76 -0.51 -0.04 -9.18
C TRP A 76 0.29 1.25 -9.30
N THR A 77 1.19 1.25 -10.27
CA THR A 77 1.94 2.40 -10.74
C THR A 77 1.34 2.82 -12.09
N ALA A 78 0.60 3.92 -12.12
CA ALA A 78 -0.13 4.36 -13.31
C ALA A 78 0.13 5.83 -13.63
N ALA A 79 -0.18 6.19 -14.88
CA ALA A 79 -0.43 7.57 -15.27
C ALA A 79 -1.81 7.66 -15.93
N ALA A 80 -2.64 8.59 -15.49
CA ALA A 80 -3.98 8.87 -15.98
C ALA A 80 -4.14 10.39 -16.15
N PRO A 81 -3.63 10.96 -17.26
CA PRO A 81 -3.75 12.40 -17.51
C PRO A 81 -5.22 12.82 -17.64
N LYS A 82 -5.48 14.14 -17.58
CA LYS A 82 -6.81 14.72 -17.73
C LYS A 82 -7.58 14.13 -18.94
N GLY A 83 -8.83 13.77 -18.73
CA GLY A 83 -9.66 13.04 -19.68
C GLY A 83 -9.43 11.53 -19.63
N SER A 84 -8.88 11.00 -18.54
CA SER A 84 -8.66 9.57 -18.38
C SER A 84 -8.62 9.14 -16.91
N TRP A 85 -8.96 7.87 -16.65
CA TRP A 85 -8.98 7.28 -15.31
C TRP A 85 -8.93 5.76 -15.43
N LEU A 86 -8.83 5.05 -14.32
CA LEU A 86 -8.77 3.60 -14.28
C LEU A 86 -9.68 2.98 -13.23
N ARG A 87 -10.07 1.74 -13.47
CA ARG A 87 -10.78 0.88 -12.52
C ARG A 87 -10.01 -0.40 -12.34
N VAL A 88 -9.78 -0.78 -11.08
CA VAL A 88 -9.11 -2.02 -10.72
C VAL A 88 -10.14 -2.98 -10.14
N GLU A 89 -10.15 -4.22 -10.60
CA GLU A 89 -11.07 -5.25 -10.15
C GLU A 89 -10.32 -6.55 -9.87
N LEU A 90 -10.75 -7.27 -8.83
CA LEU A 90 -10.17 -8.53 -8.42
C LEU A 90 -11.24 -9.62 -8.39
N ARG A 91 -10.88 -10.81 -8.86
CA ARG A 91 -11.69 -12.02 -8.74
C ARG A 91 -10.82 -13.14 -8.20
N ALA A 92 -11.32 -13.88 -7.23
CA ALA A 92 -10.57 -14.96 -6.61
C ALA A 92 -11.22 -16.32 -6.87
N ARG A 93 -10.46 -17.38 -6.62
CA ARG A 93 -10.96 -18.74 -6.50
C ARG A 93 -10.79 -19.21 -5.08
N THR A 94 -11.89 -19.66 -4.47
CA THR A 94 -11.87 -20.22 -3.12
C THR A 94 -11.06 -21.52 -3.08
N VAL A 95 -10.63 -21.92 -1.89
CA VAL A 95 -9.98 -23.22 -1.68
C VAL A 95 -10.87 -24.41 -2.05
N THR A 96 -12.20 -24.23 -2.06
CA THR A 96 -13.16 -25.24 -2.52
C THR A 96 -13.36 -25.24 -4.05
N GLY A 97 -12.71 -24.32 -4.78
CA GLY A 97 -12.71 -24.24 -6.24
C GLY A 97 -13.75 -23.30 -6.85
N GLY A 98 -14.66 -22.76 -6.03
CA GLY A 98 -15.66 -21.76 -6.44
C GLY A 98 -15.00 -20.46 -6.88
N LEU A 99 -15.57 -19.80 -7.89
CA LEU A 99 -15.12 -18.49 -8.35
C LEU A 99 -16.00 -17.41 -7.75
N THR A 100 -15.37 -16.41 -7.15
CA THR A 100 -16.08 -15.23 -6.66
C THR A 100 -16.64 -14.41 -7.81
N LYS A 101 -17.45 -13.39 -7.51
CA LYS A 101 -17.67 -12.28 -8.45
C LYS A 101 -16.40 -11.44 -8.62
N TRP A 102 -16.46 -10.45 -9.51
CA TRP A 102 -15.46 -9.38 -9.55
C TRP A 102 -15.80 -8.35 -8.47
N TYR A 103 -14.84 -8.06 -7.60
CA TYR A 103 -14.90 -6.97 -6.65
C TYR A 103 -14.17 -5.76 -7.24
N ASP A 104 -14.74 -4.57 -7.08
CA ASP A 104 -14.14 -3.29 -7.41
C ASP A 104 -13.14 -2.91 -6.31
N MET A 105 -11.87 -2.79 -6.67
CA MET A 105 -10.77 -2.49 -5.76
C MET A 105 -10.40 -1.01 -5.80
N GLY A 106 -11.13 -0.19 -6.55
CA GLY A 106 -10.93 1.25 -6.63
C GLY A 106 -11.09 1.79 -8.05
N ARG A 107 -11.63 3.01 -8.09
CA ARG A 107 -11.65 3.87 -9.27
C ARG A 107 -10.70 5.03 -9.01
N TRP A 108 -9.74 5.21 -9.89
CA TRP A 108 -8.64 6.13 -9.68
C TRP A 108 -8.41 7.04 -10.88
N ALA A 109 -8.23 8.33 -10.61
CA ALA A 109 -7.81 9.35 -11.57
C ALA A 109 -6.65 10.14 -10.93
N GLU A 110 -5.74 10.71 -11.73
CA GLU A 110 -4.66 11.54 -11.16
C GLU A 110 -5.19 12.84 -10.55
N GLY A 111 -6.14 13.50 -11.21
CA GLY A 111 -6.79 14.72 -10.72
C GLY A 111 -8.27 14.48 -10.37
N GLY A 112 -8.92 15.50 -9.81
CA GLY A 112 -10.34 15.47 -9.45
C GLY A 112 -11.30 15.95 -10.55
N ASP A 113 -10.80 16.33 -11.73
CA ASP A 113 -11.60 16.94 -12.80
C ASP A 113 -12.46 15.92 -13.59
N ASP A 114 -12.00 14.67 -13.67
CA ASP A 114 -12.62 13.63 -14.52
C ASP A 114 -13.63 12.79 -13.76
N ILE A 115 -13.19 12.27 -12.61
CA ILE A 115 -14.00 11.56 -11.63
C ILE A 115 -13.43 11.83 -10.23
N HIS A 116 -14.27 11.68 -9.23
CA HIS A 116 -13.85 11.56 -7.85
C HIS A 116 -13.26 10.17 -7.61
N ARG A 117 -11.97 10.12 -7.23
CA ARG A 117 -11.30 8.88 -6.81
C ARG A 117 -12.07 8.25 -5.65
N THR A 118 -12.33 6.95 -5.75
CA THR A 118 -13.18 6.30 -4.75
C THR A 118 -12.96 4.79 -4.67
N SER A 119 -13.01 4.28 -3.44
CA SER A 119 -13.37 2.87 -3.17
C SER A 119 -14.87 2.65 -3.37
N LEU A 120 -15.30 1.38 -3.39
CA LEU A 120 -16.71 1.01 -3.51
C LEU A 120 -17.14 0.21 -2.27
N PRO A 121 -17.99 0.76 -1.38
CA PRO A 121 -18.47 0.05 -0.20
C PRO A 121 -19.62 -0.89 -0.53
N GLY A 122 -19.97 -1.77 0.42
CA GLY A 122 -21.18 -2.61 0.33
C GLY A 122 -21.08 -3.71 -0.72
N GLN A 123 -19.87 -4.20 -0.99
CA GLN A 123 -19.63 -5.28 -1.95
C GLN A 123 -19.77 -6.67 -1.34
N GLY A 124 -20.01 -6.78 -0.03
CA GLY A 124 -20.06 -8.04 0.70
C GLY A 124 -21.04 -9.07 0.14
N ASP A 125 -20.61 -10.33 0.12
CA ASP A 125 -21.42 -11.51 -0.17
C ASP A 125 -20.89 -12.75 0.56
N GLU A 126 -21.26 -13.95 0.10
CA GLU A 126 -20.85 -15.22 0.72
C GLU A 126 -19.36 -15.58 0.54
N ASP A 127 -18.65 -14.90 -0.36
CA ASP A 127 -17.25 -15.17 -0.66
C ASP A 127 -16.30 -14.17 0.01
N GLY A 128 -16.75 -12.95 0.29
CA GLY A 128 -15.99 -11.93 0.98
C GLY A 128 -16.55 -10.52 0.81
N ASP A 129 -15.78 -9.53 1.23
CA ASP A 129 -16.08 -8.10 1.10
C ASP A 129 -14.79 -7.31 0.79
N VAL A 130 -14.93 -6.06 0.38
CA VAL A 130 -13.81 -5.12 0.21
C VAL A 130 -13.85 -4.09 1.33
N ALA A 131 -12.88 -4.16 2.23
CA ALA A 131 -12.63 -3.15 3.24
C ALA A 131 -11.75 -2.05 2.64
N VAL A 132 -12.38 -1.06 1.99
CA VAL A 132 -11.75 0.08 1.28
C VAL A 132 -10.86 -0.35 0.12
N ASP A 133 -9.69 -0.91 0.41
CA ASP A 133 -8.67 -1.35 -0.56
C ASP A 133 -8.28 -2.84 -0.41
N THR A 134 -8.82 -3.52 0.60
CA THR A 134 -8.46 -4.89 0.94
C THR A 134 -9.64 -5.81 0.69
N PHE A 135 -9.49 -6.80 -0.21
CA PHE A 135 -10.45 -7.89 -0.31
C PHE A 135 -10.24 -8.84 0.87
N VAL A 136 -11.24 -8.94 1.74
CA VAL A 136 -11.28 -9.82 2.90
C VAL A 136 -12.17 -11.01 2.58
N ALA A 137 -11.56 -12.18 2.45
CA ALA A 137 -12.26 -13.38 2.04
C ALA A 137 -13.05 -14.00 3.22
N ALA A 138 -14.33 -14.29 3.01
CA ALA A 138 -15.15 -15.03 3.99
C ALA A 138 -14.67 -16.48 4.15
N ARG A 139 -14.05 -17.03 3.09
CA ARG A 139 -13.36 -18.32 3.06
C ARG A 139 -12.04 -18.14 2.34
N PRO A 140 -10.96 -18.85 2.75
CA PRO A 140 -9.68 -18.66 2.10
C PRO A 140 -9.71 -18.92 0.59
N VAL A 141 -8.87 -18.20 -0.14
CA VAL A 141 -8.71 -18.28 -1.60
C VAL A 141 -7.34 -18.83 -1.96
N ARG A 142 -7.24 -19.50 -3.11
CA ARG A 142 -6.01 -20.16 -3.59
C ARG A 142 -5.40 -19.52 -4.83
N SER A 143 -6.21 -18.82 -5.60
CA SER A 143 -5.77 -18.13 -6.82
C SER A 143 -6.64 -16.89 -7.05
N TYR A 144 -6.16 -16.00 -7.92
CA TYR A 144 -6.89 -14.80 -8.31
C TYR A 144 -6.58 -14.36 -9.74
N ARG A 145 -7.41 -13.44 -10.25
CA ARG A 145 -7.15 -12.65 -11.44
C ARG A 145 -7.31 -11.18 -11.09
N LEU A 146 -6.44 -10.36 -11.68
CA LEU A 146 -6.54 -8.91 -11.65
C LEU A 146 -7.08 -8.43 -13.00
N ARG A 147 -7.97 -7.44 -12.98
CA ARG A 147 -8.47 -6.77 -14.18
C ARG A 147 -8.30 -5.28 -13.99
N ILE A 148 -7.71 -4.62 -14.99
CA ILE A 148 -7.56 -3.17 -15.00
C ILE A 148 -8.19 -2.64 -16.27
N THR A 149 -9.17 -1.76 -16.09
CA THR A 149 -9.85 -1.07 -17.19
C THR A 149 -9.38 0.39 -17.21
N LEU A 150 -8.86 0.83 -18.34
CA LEU A 150 -8.36 2.19 -18.59
C LEU A 150 -9.39 2.93 -19.43
N TYR A 151 -9.91 4.03 -18.90
CA TYR A 151 -10.95 4.85 -19.53
C TYR A 151 -10.33 6.12 -20.12
N GLY A 152 -10.89 6.58 -21.24
CA GLY A 152 -10.40 7.74 -21.95
C GLY A 152 -9.11 7.47 -22.72
N ALA A 153 -8.40 8.53 -23.10
CA ALA A 153 -7.17 8.45 -23.86
C ALA A 153 -5.95 8.77 -22.99
N GLY A 154 -4.86 8.01 -23.16
CA GLY A 154 -3.57 8.31 -22.53
C GLY A 154 -3.33 7.68 -21.15
N ALA A 155 -4.36 7.10 -20.52
CA ALA A 155 -4.18 6.27 -19.33
C ALA A 155 -3.26 5.08 -19.63
N ARG A 156 -2.30 4.82 -18.73
CA ARG A 156 -1.34 3.73 -18.82
C ARG A 156 -0.99 3.21 -17.44
N VAL A 157 -0.71 1.91 -17.35
CA VAL A 157 -0.23 1.27 -16.13
C VAL A 157 1.16 0.73 -16.41
N ARG A 158 2.16 1.25 -15.69
CA ARG A 158 3.56 0.81 -15.80
C ARG A 158 3.80 -0.49 -15.04
N ALA A 159 3.20 -0.61 -13.87
CA ALA A 159 3.26 -1.81 -13.06
C ALA A 159 1.97 -2.00 -12.27
N ALA A 160 1.66 -3.25 -11.98
CA ALA A 160 0.61 -3.63 -11.04
C ALA A 160 1.12 -4.75 -10.15
N GLY A 161 0.63 -4.84 -8.92
CA GLY A 161 0.94 -5.94 -8.02
C GLY A 161 -0.27 -6.33 -7.19
N VAL A 162 -0.27 -7.55 -6.68
CA VAL A 162 -1.24 -8.00 -5.69
C VAL A 162 -0.48 -8.67 -4.57
N MET A 163 -0.62 -8.11 -3.36
CA MET A 163 -0.23 -8.80 -2.15
C MET A 163 -1.37 -9.72 -1.75
N ALA A 164 -1.08 -11.00 -1.57
CA ALA A 164 -1.95 -11.97 -0.95
C ALA A 164 -1.38 -12.38 0.42
N SER A 165 -2.24 -12.49 1.43
CA SER A 165 -1.78 -12.84 2.77
C SER A 165 -2.79 -13.65 3.58
N ALA A 166 -2.27 -14.34 4.58
CA ALA A 166 -3.04 -14.96 5.65
C ALA A 166 -2.40 -14.56 6.99
N PRO A 167 -2.67 -13.33 7.49
CA PRO A 167 -2.10 -12.86 8.75
C PRO A 167 -2.61 -13.75 9.91
N PRO A 168 -1.72 -14.20 10.81
CA PRO A 168 -2.12 -15.01 11.94
C PRO A 168 -2.89 -14.16 12.95
N ALA A 169 -3.92 -14.75 13.56
CA ALA A 169 -4.61 -14.17 14.70
C ALA A 169 -3.70 -14.22 15.94
N ARG A 170 -2.71 -13.31 16.02
CA ARG A 170 -1.72 -13.25 17.10
C ARG A 170 -1.92 -12.02 17.98
N ALA A 171 -2.01 -12.24 19.29
CA ALA A 171 -1.98 -11.20 20.30
C ALA A 171 -0.54 -10.79 20.66
N GLY A 172 0.40 -11.74 20.63
CA GLY A 172 1.83 -11.52 20.86
C GLY A 172 2.65 -11.68 19.60
N VAL A 173 3.75 -10.95 19.50
CA VAL A 173 4.66 -10.95 18.35
C VAL A 173 6.06 -11.26 18.87
N PRO A 174 6.74 -12.30 18.36
CA PRO A 174 8.15 -12.52 18.65
C PRO A 174 8.98 -11.32 18.19
N VAL A 175 9.80 -10.79 19.09
CA VAL A 175 10.69 -9.68 18.76
C VAL A 175 11.85 -10.22 17.92
N SER A 176 12.05 -9.65 16.74
CA SER A 176 13.20 -9.97 15.90
C SER A 176 14.48 -9.39 16.51
N ALA A 177 15.60 -10.11 16.37
CA ALA A 177 16.89 -9.55 16.76
C ALA A 177 17.28 -8.39 15.80
N PRO A 178 17.94 -7.33 16.30
CA PRO A 178 18.57 -6.32 15.46
C PRO A 178 19.48 -6.93 14.39
N GLY A 179 19.32 -6.50 13.15
CA GLY A 179 19.98 -7.08 11.98
C GLY A 179 21.01 -6.14 11.32
N GLU A 180 20.99 -6.10 9.99
CA GLU A 180 22.01 -5.45 9.16
C GLU A 180 21.91 -3.93 9.05
N ALA A 181 20.77 -3.33 9.45
CA ALA A 181 20.58 -1.88 9.37
C ALA A 181 20.88 -1.17 10.71
N ARG A 182 21.48 -1.86 11.69
CA ARG A 182 21.89 -1.25 12.95
C ARG A 182 22.79 -0.04 12.73
N GLY A 183 22.41 1.10 13.31
CA GLY A 183 23.11 2.36 13.17
C GLY A 183 22.98 3.00 11.78
N ALA A 184 22.16 2.45 10.88
CA ALA A 184 21.84 3.07 9.60
C ALA A 184 20.63 4.00 9.77
N GLU A 185 20.73 5.19 9.19
CA GLU A 185 19.66 6.17 9.15
C GLU A 185 19.67 6.84 7.77
N LEU A 186 18.51 6.91 7.14
CA LEU A 186 18.27 7.58 5.87
C LEU A 186 17.85 9.02 6.15
N ASP A 187 18.39 9.97 5.39
CA ASP A 187 18.11 11.40 5.51
C ASP A 187 16.77 11.77 4.85
N VAL A 188 15.69 11.15 5.33
CA VAL A 188 14.33 11.41 4.86
C VAL A 188 13.83 12.71 5.48
N PRO A 189 13.44 13.73 4.70
CA PRO A 189 12.96 15.00 5.24
C PRO A 189 11.74 14.79 6.13
N PRO A 190 11.74 15.26 7.39
CA PRO A 190 10.58 15.13 8.27
C PRO A 190 9.46 16.10 7.90
N ARG A 191 8.21 15.63 7.87
CA ARG A 191 7.01 16.46 7.65
C ARG A 191 5.91 16.14 8.66
N SER A 192 5.47 17.16 9.37
CA SER A 192 4.34 17.09 10.30
C SER A 192 3.02 17.23 9.56
N GLN A 193 2.03 16.40 9.89
CA GLN A 193 0.66 16.61 9.40
C GLN A 193 -0.05 17.76 10.12
N TRP A 194 0.32 18.05 11.38
CA TRP A 194 -0.36 19.05 12.22
C TRP A 194 -0.04 20.49 11.81
N LEU A 195 1.04 20.72 11.08
CA LEU A 195 1.33 22.03 10.49
C LEU A 195 0.30 22.44 9.43
N HIS A 196 -0.47 21.49 8.91
CA HIS A 196 -1.54 21.71 7.93
C HIS A 196 -2.93 21.67 8.57
N ALA A 197 -3.02 21.74 9.91
CA ALA A 197 -4.28 21.69 10.64
C ALA A 197 -5.27 22.76 10.13
N GLY A 198 -6.43 22.33 9.66
CA GLY A 198 -7.48 23.18 9.10
C GLY A 198 -7.30 23.58 7.62
N HIS A 199 -6.22 23.18 6.95
CA HIS A 199 -6.04 23.43 5.52
C HIS A 199 -6.95 22.51 4.71
N TYR A 200 -7.71 23.02 3.74
CA TYR A 200 -8.56 22.19 2.86
C TYR A 200 -9.36 21.09 3.59
N PRO A 201 -10.25 21.45 4.53
CA PRO A 201 -10.94 20.51 5.42
C PRO A 201 -11.76 19.44 4.68
N GLU A 202 -12.14 19.70 3.42
CA GLU A 202 -12.82 18.76 2.53
C GLU A 202 -12.04 17.46 2.26
N TRP A 203 -10.72 17.44 2.45
CA TRP A 203 -9.86 16.26 2.20
C TRP A 203 -9.47 15.52 3.48
N GLY A 204 -10.39 15.37 4.43
CA GLY A 204 -10.15 14.60 5.66
C GLY A 204 -9.72 15.46 6.85
N GLY A 205 -10.38 16.61 7.01
CA GLY A 205 -10.27 17.45 8.21
C GLY A 205 -9.11 18.44 8.21
N GLY A 206 -8.30 18.46 7.15
CA GLY A 206 -7.19 19.39 6.99
C GLY A 206 -6.07 19.13 7.97
N GLY A 207 -5.13 18.24 7.63
CA GLY A 207 -4.01 17.88 8.51
C GLY A 207 -4.36 16.85 9.60
N ASP A 208 -5.56 16.88 10.16
CA ASP A 208 -5.97 16.00 11.29
C ASP A 208 -5.85 14.49 10.95
N SER A 209 -6.03 14.12 9.68
CA SER A 209 -5.95 12.73 9.21
C SER A 209 -4.97 12.53 8.04
N TRP A 210 -3.93 13.36 7.94
CA TRP A 210 -3.00 13.39 6.79
C TRP A 210 -1.67 12.66 7.02
N CYS A 211 -1.63 11.69 7.94
CA CYS A 211 -0.42 10.87 8.17
C CYS A 211 0.11 10.20 6.88
N SER A 212 -0.79 9.77 5.98
CA SER A 212 -0.45 9.15 4.71
C SER A 212 0.10 10.16 3.68
N PRO A 213 -0.59 11.26 3.35
CA PRO A 213 -0.04 12.36 2.54
C PRO A 213 1.33 12.85 3.00
N ALA A 214 1.50 13.12 4.30
CA ALA A 214 2.77 13.55 4.87
C ALA A 214 3.86 12.48 4.67
N SER A 215 3.57 11.21 4.96
CA SER A 215 4.51 10.10 4.76
C SER A 215 4.94 9.93 3.31
N VAL A 216 4.00 10.05 2.35
CA VAL A 216 4.31 9.94 0.92
C VAL A 216 5.12 11.15 0.44
N ALA A 217 4.79 12.36 0.88
CA ALA A 217 5.56 13.56 0.57
C ALA A 217 7.01 13.45 1.08
N MET A 218 7.22 12.94 2.31
CA MET A 218 8.56 12.67 2.85
C MET A 218 9.37 11.72 1.95
N VAL A 219 8.76 10.60 1.54
CA VAL A 219 9.44 9.60 0.70
C VAL A 219 9.72 10.12 -0.70
N LEU A 220 8.79 10.87 -1.31
CA LEU A 220 9.02 11.50 -2.61
C LEU A 220 10.17 12.52 -2.53
N GLN A 221 10.18 13.38 -1.51
CA GLN A 221 11.24 14.36 -1.30
C GLN A 221 12.61 13.70 -1.09
N TYR A 222 12.68 12.59 -0.34
CA TYR A 222 13.91 11.81 -0.18
C TYR A 222 14.49 11.34 -1.53
N TRP A 223 13.63 10.98 -2.47
CA TRP A 223 14.03 10.58 -3.82
C TRP A 223 14.21 11.76 -4.79
N GLY A 224 14.05 13.01 -4.34
CA GLY A 224 14.08 14.19 -5.21
C GLY A 224 12.92 14.24 -6.22
N ALA A 225 11.80 13.59 -5.89
CA ALA A 225 10.59 13.54 -6.71
C ALA A 225 9.44 14.30 -6.03
N GLY A 226 8.39 14.60 -6.80
CA GLY A 226 7.19 15.26 -6.28
C GLY A 226 6.56 16.25 -7.27
N PRO A 227 5.49 16.95 -6.84
CA PRO A 227 4.79 17.93 -7.66
C PRO A 227 5.68 19.12 -8.04
N ALA A 228 5.53 19.57 -9.28
CA ALA A 228 6.14 20.81 -9.76
C ALA A 228 5.47 22.05 -9.13
N PRO A 229 6.13 23.23 -9.08
CA PRO A 229 5.55 24.44 -8.50
C PRO A 229 4.17 24.81 -9.05
N GLU A 230 3.91 24.53 -10.33
CA GLU A 230 2.63 24.82 -10.98
C GLU A 230 1.50 23.94 -10.44
N GLU A 231 1.79 22.70 -10.05
CA GLU A 231 0.83 21.79 -9.43
C GLU A 231 0.47 22.24 -8.00
N LEU A 232 1.40 22.94 -7.34
CA LEU A 232 1.27 23.45 -5.97
C LEU A 232 0.62 24.84 -5.89
N ALA A 233 0.41 25.52 -7.03
CA ALA A 233 0.01 26.93 -7.07
C ALA A 233 -1.36 27.25 -6.46
N PHE A 234 -2.18 26.23 -6.15
CA PHE A 234 -3.46 26.40 -5.45
C PHE A 234 -3.30 26.51 -3.92
N VAL A 235 -2.13 26.15 -3.40
CA VAL A 235 -1.77 26.21 -1.98
C VAL A 235 -1.24 27.59 -1.62
N ASP A 236 -1.56 28.06 -0.42
CA ASP A 236 -1.00 29.31 0.11
C ASP A 236 0.54 29.26 0.05
N PRO A 237 1.21 30.25 -0.56
CA PRO A 237 2.67 30.29 -0.59
C PRO A 237 3.35 30.33 0.78
N ALA A 238 2.61 30.67 1.85
CA ALA A 238 3.09 30.64 3.23
C ALA A 238 3.00 29.23 3.87
N ASP A 239 2.38 28.25 3.20
CA ASP A 239 2.31 26.88 3.68
C ASP A 239 3.72 26.27 3.83
N PRO A 240 4.01 25.57 4.94
CA PRO A 240 5.35 25.07 5.23
C PRO A 240 5.79 23.93 4.28
N CYS A 241 4.84 23.19 3.69
CA CYS A 241 5.13 22.14 2.72
C CYS A 241 3.90 21.85 1.83
N PRO A 242 3.65 22.65 0.76
CA PRO A 242 2.48 22.50 -0.11
C PRO A 242 2.30 21.11 -0.74
N ALA A 243 3.37 20.33 -0.81
CA ALA A 243 3.33 18.94 -1.30
C ALA A 243 2.48 18.02 -0.40
N VAL A 244 2.29 18.33 0.88
CA VAL A 244 1.42 17.56 1.78
C VAL A 244 -0.04 17.80 1.44
N ASP A 245 -0.47 19.05 1.27
CA ASP A 245 -1.82 19.43 0.84
C ASP A 245 -2.14 18.88 -0.56
N HIS A 246 -1.17 18.97 -1.48
CA HIS A 246 -1.29 18.39 -2.81
C HIS A 246 -1.50 16.86 -2.74
N ALA A 247 -0.69 16.16 -1.95
CA ALA A 247 -0.86 14.74 -1.73
C ALA A 247 -2.20 14.41 -1.06
N ALA A 248 -2.67 15.24 -0.13
CA ALA A 248 -3.97 15.05 0.52
C ALA A 248 -5.12 15.11 -0.49
N ARG A 249 -5.16 16.14 -1.34
CA ARG A 249 -6.11 16.24 -2.44
C ARG A 249 -6.05 15.02 -3.36
N ASP A 250 -4.85 14.67 -3.80
CA ASP A 250 -4.64 13.72 -4.89
C ASP A 250 -4.63 12.24 -4.45
N MET A 251 -4.69 12.00 -3.14
CA MET A 251 -4.86 10.67 -2.53
C MET A 251 -6.21 10.49 -1.84
N TYR A 252 -7.05 11.53 -1.77
CA TYR A 252 -8.35 11.44 -1.11
C TYR A 252 -9.29 10.44 -1.79
N ASP A 253 -9.84 9.53 -0.99
CA ASP A 253 -10.87 8.57 -1.38
C ASP A 253 -12.23 9.09 -0.89
N HIS A 254 -13.11 9.42 -1.82
CA HIS A 254 -14.39 10.07 -1.52
C HIS A 254 -15.37 9.18 -0.77
N SER A 255 -15.40 7.87 -1.04
CA SER A 255 -16.28 6.97 -0.29
C SER A 255 -15.71 6.65 1.09
N TYR A 256 -14.39 6.56 1.22
CA TYR A 256 -13.74 6.34 2.52
C TYR A 256 -13.73 7.61 3.38
N GLN A 257 -13.81 8.78 2.73
CA GLN A 257 -13.70 10.10 3.35
C GLN A 257 -12.34 10.32 4.04
N GLY A 258 -11.27 9.85 3.40
CA GLY A 258 -9.92 9.96 3.95
C GLY A 258 -8.83 9.64 2.93
N THR A 259 -7.58 9.88 3.34
CA THR A 259 -6.37 9.70 2.52
C THR A 259 -5.63 8.39 2.84
N GLY A 260 -6.30 7.48 3.54
CA GLY A 260 -5.73 6.23 4.08
C GLY A 260 -5.78 5.03 3.12
N ASN A 261 -6.32 5.20 1.91
CA ASN A 261 -6.37 4.16 0.89
C ASN A 261 -4.93 3.88 0.36
N TRP A 262 -4.38 2.70 0.69
CA TRP A 262 -2.96 2.41 0.47
C TRP A 262 -2.58 2.35 -1.02
N PRO A 263 -3.37 1.70 -1.91
CA PRO A 263 -3.09 1.71 -3.34
C PRO A 263 -3.14 3.09 -3.97
N PHE A 264 -3.99 4.01 -3.48
CA PHE A 264 -4.05 5.38 -4.00
C PHE A 264 -2.78 6.17 -3.69
N ALA A 265 -2.15 5.93 -2.53
CA ALA A 265 -0.84 6.48 -2.18
C ALA A 265 0.26 6.02 -3.16
N VAL A 266 0.29 4.72 -3.47
CA VAL A 266 1.24 4.14 -4.45
C VAL A 266 1.00 4.71 -5.84
N ALA A 267 -0.26 4.82 -6.26
CA ALA A 267 -0.62 5.37 -7.56
C ALA A 267 -0.25 6.85 -7.69
N TYR A 268 -0.46 7.65 -6.64
CA TYR A 268 -0.04 9.05 -6.57
C TYR A 268 1.48 9.18 -6.74
N ALA A 269 2.28 8.40 -5.99
CA ALA A 269 3.72 8.40 -6.15
C ALA A 269 4.16 7.99 -7.58
N GLY A 270 3.41 7.09 -8.21
CA GLY A 270 3.62 6.65 -9.60
C GLY A 270 3.54 7.76 -10.65
N ARG A 271 2.81 8.86 -10.38
CA ARG A 271 2.77 10.07 -11.24
C ARG A 271 4.15 10.73 -11.35
N TYR A 272 4.95 10.63 -10.29
CA TYR A 272 6.26 11.28 -10.17
C TYR A 272 7.42 10.34 -10.53
N GLY A 273 7.18 9.40 -11.44
CA GLY A 273 8.21 8.49 -11.97
C GLY A 273 8.58 7.32 -11.06
N MET A 274 8.09 7.29 -9.82
CA MET A 274 8.35 6.21 -8.87
C MET A 274 7.68 4.90 -9.30
N ASP A 275 8.21 3.80 -8.80
CA ASP A 275 7.53 2.52 -8.73
C ASP A 275 7.16 2.24 -7.26
N GLY A 276 6.14 1.42 -7.05
CA GLY A 276 5.74 1.07 -5.69
C GLY A 276 4.70 -0.02 -5.62
N PHE A 277 4.50 -0.50 -4.40
CA PHE A 277 3.55 -1.55 -4.08
C PHE A 277 3.20 -1.55 -2.61
N VAL A 278 2.03 -2.09 -2.30
CA VAL A 278 1.64 -2.44 -0.93
C VAL A 278 2.05 -3.88 -0.69
N THR A 279 2.70 -4.16 0.43
CA THR A 279 2.96 -5.53 0.87
C THR A 279 2.84 -5.66 2.40
N ARG A 280 3.11 -6.86 2.93
CA ARG A 280 3.28 -7.11 4.36
C ARG A 280 4.69 -7.62 4.62
N LEU A 281 5.33 -7.07 5.64
CA LEU A 281 6.57 -7.62 6.18
C LEU A 281 6.27 -8.41 7.46
N ARG A 282 7.05 -9.46 7.69
CA ARG A 282 6.85 -10.43 8.76
C ARG A 282 7.59 -10.08 10.04
N SER A 283 8.60 -9.20 9.95
CA SER A 283 9.46 -8.75 11.05
C SER A 283 10.21 -7.48 10.69
N LEU A 284 10.73 -6.77 11.69
CA LEU A 284 11.67 -5.67 11.48
C LEU A 284 12.96 -6.14 10.79
N ALA A 285 13.37 -7.40 10.95
CA ALA A 285 14.53 -7.94 10.22
C ALA A 285 14.34 -7.91 8.69
N GLU A 286 13.11 -7.95 8.19
CA GLU A 286 12.83 -7.76 6.76
C GLU A 286 12.84 -6.28 6.37
N LEU A 287 12.29 -5.43 7.24
CA LEU A 287 12.29 -3.99 7.05
C LEU A 287 13.73 -3.44 7.00
N GLU A 288 14.62 -3.95 7.85
CA GLU A 288 16.05 -3.61 7.87
C GLU A 288 16.71 -3.81 6.51
N ARG A 289 16.28 -4.78 5.70
CA ARG A 289 16.83 -5.00 4.35
C ARG A 289 16.52 -3.85 3.39
N PHE A 290 15.35 -3.24 3.52
CA PHE A 290 14.98 -2.05 2.75
C PHE A 290 15.80 -0.84 3.20
N ILE A 291 15.92 -0.61 4.51
CA ILE A 291 16.74 0.48 5.05
C ILE A 291 18.21 0.31 4.63
N ARG A 292 18.74 -0.91 4.68
CA ARG A 292 20.10 -1.21 4.24
C ARG A 292 20.30 -0.93 2.75
N ALA A 293 19.27 -1.15 1.94
CA ALA A 293 19.24 -0.83 0.51
C ALA A 293 18.97 0.65 0.22
N GLY A 294 18.82 1.51 1.24
CA GLY A 294 18.55 2.93 1.04
C GLY A 294 17.09 3.25 0.75
N VAL A 295 16.16 2.32 1.01
CA VAL A 295 14.74 2.48 0.73
C VAL A 295 13.97 2.71 2.04
N PRO A 296 13.43 3.92 2.29
CA PRO A 296 12.58 4.16 3.45
C PRO A 296 11.25 3.42 3.31
N VAL A 297 10.65 3.02 4.43
CA VAL A 297 9.46 2.16 4.43
C VAL A 297 8.32 2.84 5.19
N ILE A 298 7.19 3.06 4.53
CA ILE A 298 5.98 3.57 5.19
C ILE A 298 5.29 2.39 5.86
N THR A 299 5.16 2.43 7.19
CA THR A 299 4.50 1.39 7.99
C THR A 299 3.12 1.84 8.44
N SER A 300 2.14 0.93 8.40
CA SER A 300 0.80 1.17 8.98
C SER A 300 0.73 0.66 10.41
N GLN A 301 0.33 1.53 11.34
CA GLN A 301 0.36 1.30 12.78
C GLN A 301 -1.01 1.48 13.42
N SER A 302 -1.26 0.75 14.51
CA SER A 302 -2.43 0.96 15.37
C SER A 302 -2.09 0.57 16.81
N PHE A 303 -2.31 1.50 17.74
CA PHE A 303 -1.89 1.34 19.13
C PHE A 303 -2.63 2.25 20.10
N LYS A 304 -2.66 1.82 21.35
CA LYS A 304 -2.93 2.70 22.50
C LYS A 304 -1.63 3.36 22.92
N GLU A 305 -1.71 4.57 23.45
CA GLU A 305 -0.56 5.38 23.87
C GLU A 305 0.46 4.60 24.73
N ARG A 306 -0.03 3.83 25.70
CA ARG A 306 0.81 3.00 26.58
C ARG A 306 1.54 1.84 25.89
N GLU A 307 1.17 1.49 24.66
CA GLU A 307 1.73 0.35 23.93
C GLU A 307 2.92 0.74 23.06
N LEU A 308 3.05 2.03 22.71
CA LEU A 308 4.18 2.57 21.96
C LEU A 308 4.80 3.75 22.73
N PRO A 309 5.73 3.48 23.68
CA PRO A 309 6.40 4.52 24.44
C PRO A 309 7.09 5.55 23.52
N GLY A 310 6.90 6.83 23.83
CA GLY A 310 7.44 7.94 23.04
C GLY A 310 6.49 8.49 21.97
N ALA A 311 5.39 7.81 21.66
CA ALA A 311 4.40 8.33 20.70
C ALA A 311 3.57 9.47 21.31
N GLY A 312 3.02 9.29 22.52
CA GLY A 312 2.24 10.31 23.24
C GLY A 312 0.78 10.45 22.77
N TYR A 313 0.24 9.47 22.05
CA TYR A 313 -1.16 9.44 21.61
C TYR A 313 -1.64 8.01 21.34
N SER A 314 -2.95 7.82 21.15
CA SER A 314 -3.55 6.56 20.70
C SER A 314 -4.11 6.72 19.30
N THR A 315 -4.09 5.65 18.49
CA THR A 315 -4.64 5.66 17.13
C THR A 315 -5.20 4.29 16.74
N GLY A 316 -6.28 4.30 15.96
CA GLY A 316 -6.82 3.09 15.30
C GLY A 316 -6.15 2.76 13.97
N GLY A 317 -5.37 3.69 13.42
CA GLY A 317 -4.67 3.59 12.13
C GLY A 317 -3.83 4.83 11.90
N HIS A 318 -2.54 4.66 11.63
CA HIS A 318 -1.59 5.77 11.44
C HIS A 318 -0.41 5.33 10.57
N LEU A 319 0.02 6.17 9.63
CA LEU A 319 1.21 5.88 8.82
C LEU A 319 2.43 6.64 9.36
N MET A 320 3.56 5.94 9.44
CA MET A 320 4.87 6.49 9.81
C MET A 320 5.91 6.02 8.79
N VAL A 321 6.96 6.82 8.56
CA VAL A 321 8.08 6.41 7.70
C VAL A 321 9.21 5.89 8.59
N VAL A 322 9.54 4.61 8.51
CA VAL A 322 10.78 4.11 9.12
C VAL A 322 11.95 4.56 8.26
N THR A 323 12.89 5.28 8.89
CA THR A 323 14.05 5.89 8.25
C THR A 323 15.34 5.21 8.67
N GLY A 324 15.34 4.45 9.76
CA GLY A 324 16.59 3.88 10.28
C GLY A 324 16.42 3.02 11.52
N PHE A 325 17.56 2.59 12.04
CA PHE A 325 17.66 1.91 13.32
C PHE A 325 18.86 2.43 14.11
N THR A 326 18.70 2.57 15.42
CA THR A 326 19.82 2.92 16.32
C THR A 326 20.89 1.81 16.34
N PRO A 327 22.09 2.06 16.89
CA PRO A 327 23.07 1.00 17.12
C PRO A 327 22.52 -0.15 17.98
N GLU A 328 21.58 0.11 18.88
CA GLU A 328 20.92 -0.88 19.73
C GLU A 328 19.79 -1.64 18.98
N GLY A 329 19.37 -1.14 17.81
CA GLY A 329 18.35 -1.74 16.96
C GLY A 329 16.93 -1.24 17.21
N ASP A 330 16.78 -0.13 17.95
CA ASP A 330 15.51 0.58 18.11
C ASP A 330 15.15 1.32 16.82
N VAL A 331 13.85 1.48 16.58
CA VAL A 331 13.33 1.97 15.29
C VAL A 331 13.41 3.49 15.27
N ILE A 332 14.08 4.06 14.26
CA ILE A 332 14.04 5.49 13.96
C ILE A 332 12.94 5.68 12.90
N ALA A 333 11.93 6.47 13.23
CA ALA A 333 10.83 6.76 12.33
C ALA A 333 10.47 8.24 12.34
N ASN A 334 10.14 8.75 11.16
CA ASN A 334 9.45 10.02 10.99
C ASN A 334 7.95 9.76 11.19
N ASP A 335 7.43 10.18 12.34
CA ASP A 335 6.02 10.10 12.73
C ASP A 335 5.33 11.45 12.48
N PRO A 336 4.46 11.54 11.44
CA PRO A 336 3.81 12.80 11.06
C PRO A 336 2.95 13.42 12.17
N ALA A 337 2.49 12.64 13.15
CA ALA A 337 1.70 13.14 14.27
C ALA A 337 2.61 13.87 15.29
N ALA A 338 3.20 14.97 14.85
CA ALA A 338 4.10 15.81 15.64
C ALA A 338 3.72 17.30 15.53
N PRO A 339 3.94 18.13 16.56
CA PRO A 339 3.56 19.55 16.52
C PRO A 339 4.39 20.39 15.55
N SER A 340 5.55 19.89 15.09
CA SER A 340 6.43 20.57 14.13
C SER A 340 7.34 19.56 13.43
N ASP A 341 7.90 19.93 12.26
CA ASP A 341 8.85 19.10 11.49
C ASP A 341 10.04 18.63 12.34
N ASP A 342 10.59 19.50 13.20
CA ASP A 342 11.74 19.17 14.07
C ASP A 342 11.43 18.06 15.10
N THR A 343 10.15 17.78 15.35
CA THR A 343 9.67 16.80 16.33
C THR A 343 9.07 15.54 15.72
N VAL A 344 9.07 15.44 14.39
CA VAL A 344 8.57 14.28 13.63
C VAL A 344 9.48 13.08 13.80
N LYS A 345 10.81 13.28 13.82
CA LYS A 345 11.75 12.19 14.02
C LYS A 345 11.69 11.68 15.44
N ARG A 346 11.38 10.39 15.62
CA ARG A 346 11.29 9.71 16.91
C ARG A 346 12.02 8.38 16.89
N THR A 347 12.40 7.93 18.07
CA THR A 347 12.99 6.61 18.28
C THR A 347 12.05 5.79 19.16
N TYR A 348 11.66 4.62 18.67
CA TYR A 348 10.75 3.72 19.36
C TYR A 348 11.46 2.43 19.78
N PRO A 349 11.16 1.90 20.98
CA PRO A 349 11.67 0.61 21.40
C PRO A 349 11.28 -0.48 20.38
N ARG A 350 12.26 -1.23 19.89
CA ARG A 350 12.07 -2.25 18.84
C ARG A 350 10.88 -3.18 19.11
N ALA A 351 10.86 -3.73 20.32
CA ALA A 351 9.83 -4.68 20.75
C ALA A 351 8.43 -4.07 20.74
N ALA A 352 8.29 -2.81 21.17
CA ALA A 352 7.01 -2.12 21.19
C ALA A 352 6.52 -1.82 19.78
N PHE A 353 7.39 -1.27 18.92
CA PHE A 353 7.08 -0.95 17.53
C PHE A 353 6.69 -2.19 16.73
N GLU A 354 7.48 -3.26 16.81
CA GLU A 354 7.21 -4.51 16.10
C GLU A 354 5.91 -5.16 16.60
N HIS A 355 5.64 -5.09 17.90
CA HIS A 355 4.42 -5.63 18.47
C HIS A 355 3.16 -4.91 17.98
N VAL A 356 3.13 -3.57 18.02
CA VAL A 356 1.95 -2.80 17.59
C VAL A 356 1.71 -2.92 16.08
N TRP A 357 2.77 -3.08 15.30
CA TRP A 357 2.73 -3.23 13.84
C TRP A 357 2.19 -4.59 13.38
N LEU A 358 2.68 -5.67 14.00
CA LEU A 358 2.54 -7.02 13.46
C LEU A 358 1.39 -7.85 14.06
N ARG A 359 0.83 -7.44 15.21
CA ARG A 359 -0.29 -8.15 15.86
C ARG A 359 -1.59 -8.00 15.07
N ALA A 360 -2.57 -8.85 15.36
CA ALA A 360 -3.85 -8.87 14.65
C ALA A 360 -4.69 -7.59 14.84
N ALA A 361 -4.59 -6.92 15.99
CA ALA A 361 -5.22 -5.62 16.23
C ALA A 361 -4.43 -4.44 15.62
N GLY A 362 -3.23 -4.71 15.09
CA GLY A 362 -2.42 -3.78 14.32
C GLY A 362 -2.76 -3.85 12.83
N SER A 363 -1.86 -3.37 11.98
CA SER A 363 -2.03 -3.53 10.54
C SER A 363 -1.69 -4.94 10.07
N GLY A 364 -1.00 -5.76 10.87
CA GLY A 364 -0.49 -7.08 10.51
C GLY A 364 0.75 -7.03 9.60
N GLY A 365 1.53 -5.95 9.68
CA GLY A 365 2.77 -5.80 8.92
C GLY A 365 2.65 -5.03 7.61
N ILE A 366 1.53 -4.34 7.35
CA ILE A 366 1.35 -3.58 6.09
C ILE A 366 2.42 -2.51 5.96
N VAL A 367 2.97 -2.42 4.75
CA VAL A 367 3.90 -1.37 4.34
C VAL A 367 3.62 -0.88 2.92
N HIS A 368 4.01 0.36 2.66
CA HIS A 368 4.21 0.86 1.30
C HIS A 368 5.71 0.91 1.03
N VAL A 369 6.10 0.37 -0.12
CA VAL A 369 7.45 0.51 -0.65
C VAL A 369 7.34 1.38 -1.89
N ILE A 370 8.02 2.52 -1.89
CA ILE A 370 8.04 3.49 -2.99
C ILE A 370 9.51 3.81 -3.29
N HIS A 371 9.92 3.56 -4.52
CA HIS A 371 11.32 3.71 -4.93
C HIS A 371 11.44 4.04 -6.43
N PRO A 372 12.56 4.65 -6.85
CA PRO A 372 12.89 4.77 -8.27
C PRO A 372 13.04 3.39 -8.94
N PHE A 373 12.66 3.29 -10.21
CA PHE A 373 12.71 2.02 -10.96
C PHE A 373 14.12 1.43 -11.10
N ASP A 374 15.15 2.27 -11.02
CA ASP A 374 16.56 1.93 -11.15
C ASP A 374 17.23 1.61 -9.81
N VAL A 375 16.57 1.90 -8.69
CA VAL A 375 16.99 1.45 -7.36
C VAL A 375 16.56 -0.01 -7.21
N PRO A 376 17.51 -0.96 -7.15
CA PRO A 376 17.16 -2.34 -6.94
C PRO A 376 16.56 -2.49 -5.55
N LEU A 377 15.36 -3.07 -5.50
CA LEU A 377 14.88 -3.66 -4.27
C LEU A 377 15.86 -4.75 -3.84
N PRO A 378 15.91 -5.10 -2.55
CA PRO A 378 16.70 -6.23 -2.10
C PRO A 378 16.17 -7.54 -2.74
N PHE A 379 16.66 -7.84 -3.96
CA PHE A 379 16.30 -8.94 -4.85
C PHE A 379 17.58 -9.48 -5.52
N PRO A 380 17.75 -10.81 -5.67
CA PRO A 380 16.94 -11.90 -5.16
C PRO A 380 17.38 -12.27 -3.74
N LEU A 381 16.45 -12.63 -2.85
CA LEU A 381 16.84 -13.12 -1.53
C LEU A 381 16.47 -14.60 -1.42
N PRO A 382 17.42 -15.51 -1.14
CA PRO A 382 17.16 -16.90 -0.75
C PRO A 382 16.37 -17.06 0.56
N SER A 383 15.50 -16.11 0.95
CA SER A 383 14.74 -16.14 2.20
C SER A 383 13.46 -15.30 2.23
N SER A 384 13.10 -14.52 1.20
CA SER A 384 11.70 -14.06 1.08
C SER A 384 10.94 -15.16 0.35
N GLU A 385 10.01 -15.84 1.01
CA GLU A 385 9.17 -16.86 0.37
C GLU A 385 8.12 -16.20 -0.57
N GLY A 386 8.55 -15.27 -1.43
CA GLY A 386 7.73 -14.50 -2.36
C GLY A 386 7.10 -13.24 -1.77
N THR A 387 7.59 -12.70 -0.66
CA THR A 387 6.91 -11.65 0.14
C THR A 387 7.01 -10.22 -0.44
N TRP A 388 8.00 -9.92 -1.27
CA TRP A 388 8.17 -8.64 -1.99
C TRP A 388 9.05 -8.82 -3.23
#